data_AF-A0A2W5YJ36-F1
#
_entry.id   AF-A0A2W5YJ36-F1
#
_cell.length_a   1.000
_cell.length_b   1.000
_cell.length_c   1.000
_cell.angle_alpha   90.00
_cell.angle_beta   90.00
_cell.angle_gamma   90.00
#
_symmetry.space_group_name_H-M   'P 1'
#
loop_
_entity.id
_entity.type
_entity.pdbx_description
1 polymer ?
#
loop_
_entity_poly.entity_id
_entity_poly.type
_entity_poly.pdbx_seq_one_letter_code
_entity_poly.pdbx_strand_id
1 'polypeptide(L)'
;MKPMFLPDVERCATPSPYTALIRDRQQAGFEYPQIWHMFAFLPKATEHLARFTQEILRSPAPMSPGIRELIAAFTSYRNDCPF
;
A
#
# COMPACT_ATOMS: atom_id res chain seq x y z
N MET A 1 -15.36 2.65 5.50
CA MET A 1 -14.33 1.62 5.74
C MET A 1 -14.39 1.08 7.17
N LYS A 2 -14.10 -0.21 7.36
CA LYS A 2 -13.96 -0.83 8.70
C LYS A 2 -12.67 -0.34 9.38
N PRO A 3 -12.65 -0.05 10.69
CA PRO A 3 -11.43 0.33 11.41
C PRO A 3 -10.35 -0.76 11.33
N MET A 4 -9.08 -0.36 11.35
CA MET A 4 -7.97 -1.31 11.35
C MET A 4 -7.91 -2.07 12.68
N PHE A 5 -7.41 -3.32 12.63
CA PHE A 5 -7.11 -4.08 13.85
C PHE A 5 -5.99 -3.45 14.68
N LEU A 6 -5.11 -2.66 14.05
CA LEU A 6 -3.98 -1.96 14.67
C LEU A 6 -4.31 -0.46 14.83
N PRO A 7 -5.01 -0.05 15.91
CA PRO A 7 -5.50 1.33 16.05
C PRO A 7 -4.38 2.36 16.19
N ASP A 8 -3.21 1.98 16.69
CA ASP A 8 -2.07 2.90 16.82
C ASP A 8 -1.36 3.14 15.49
N VAL A 9 -1.45 2.18 14.57
CA VAL A 9 -0.99 2.34 13.19
C VAL A 9 -1.94 3.25 12.43
N GLU A 10 -3.25 3.02 12.54
CA GLU A 10 -4.29 3.83 11.87
C GLU A 10 -4.31 5.29 12.34
N ARG A 11 -4.00 5.54 13.63
CA ARG A 11 -3.96 6.90 14.20
C ARG A 11 -2.60 7.58 14.04
N CYS A 12 -1.63 6.93 13.41
CA CYS A 12 -0.29 7.47 13.28
C CYS A 12 -0.28 8.78 12.48
N ALA A 13 0.30 9.82 13.06
CA ALA A 13 0.42 11.14 12.43
C ALA A 13 1.85 11.46 11.97
N THR A 14 2.73 10.45 11.89
CA THR A 14 4.10 10.63 11.40
C THR A 14 4.09 11.30 10.02
N PRO A 15 4.88 12.35 9.79
CA PRO A 15 4.97 12.98 8.48
C PRO A 15 5.45 11.99 7.42
N SER A 16 4.60 11.74 6.42
CA SER A 16 4.94 10.93 5.25
C SER A 16 4.04 11.34 4.06
N PRO A 17 4.42 11.01 2.81
CA PRO A 17 3.54 11.19 1.66
C PRO A 17 2.20 10.49 1.83
N TYR A 18 2.18 9.31 2.47
CA TYR A 18 0.97 8.53 2.70
C TYR A 18 0.04 9.19 3.72
N THR A 19 0.58 9.84 4.76
CA THR A 19 -0.22 10.58 5.75
C THR A 19 -0.99 11.74 5.10
N ALA A 20 -0.37 12.42 4.13
CA ALA A 20 -1.04 13.45 3.33
C ALA A 20 -2.13 12.84 2.44
N LEU A 21 -1.81 11.78 1.68
CA LEU A 21 -2.77 11.10 0.81
C LEU A 21 -3.98 10.54 1.58
N ILE A 22 -3.77 9.96 2.76
CA ILE A 22 -4.84 9.47 3.64
C ILE A 22 -5.77 10.62 4.02
N ARG A 23 -5.20 11.73 4.50
CA ARG A 23 -5.97 12.91 4.91
C ARG A 23 -6.80 13.46 3.76
N ASP A 24 -6.20 13.60 2.58
CA ASP A 24 -6.88 14.10 1.39
C ASP A 24 -8.06 13.19 1.01
N ARG A 25 -7.89 11.86 1.04
CA ARG A 25 -8.98 10.91 0.75
C ARG A 25 -10.07 10.91 1.80
N GLN A 26 -9.70 11.00 3.07
CA GLN A 26 -10.65 11.13 4.18
C GLN A 26 -11.50 12.40 4.06
N GLN A 27 -10.86 13.54 3.76
CA GLN A 27 -11.56 14.82 3.57
C GLN A 27 -12.50 14.80 2.36
N ALA A 28 -12.10 14.10 1.30
CA ALA A 28 -12.94 13.90 0.12
C ALA A 28 -14.04 12.84 0.31
N GLY A 29 -14.07 12.13 1.43
CA GLY A 29 -15.05 11.05 1.69
C GLY A 29 -14.85 9.81 0.82
N PHE A 30 -13.66 9.61 0.25
CA PHE A 30 -13.35 8.48 -0.61
C PHE A 30 -12.60 7.37 0.12
N GLU A 31 -12.85 6.13 -0.29
CA GLU A 31 -12.08 4.98 0.17
C GLU A 31 -10.66 4.99 -0.38
N TYR A 32 -9.75 4.35 0.35
CA TYR A 32 -8.34 4.23 -0.02
C TYR A 32 -7.76 2.91 0.49
N PRO A 33 -6.64 2.44 -0.08
CA PRO A 33 -6.00 1.22 0.39
C PRO A 33 -5.53 1.36 1.84
N GLN A 34 -6.02 0.52 2.74
CA GLN A 34 -5.65 0.61 4.16
C GLN A 34 -4.16 0.36 4.44
N ILE A 35 -3.44 -0.24 3.48
CA ILE A 35 -1.99 -0.45 3.61
C ILE A 35 -1.23 0.87 3.69
N TRP A 36 -1.83 1.98 3.22
CA TRP A 36 -1.24 3.30 3.34
C TRP A 36 -0.95 3.69 4.80
N HIS A 37 -1.75 3.21 5.76
CA HIS A 37 -1.49 3.43 7.20
C HIS A 37 -0.21 2.74 7.66
N MET A 38 0.05 1.51 7.18
CA MET A 38 1.31 0.81 7.43
C MET A 38 2.50 1.58 6.85
N PHE A 39 2.31 2.16 5.65
CA PHE A 39 3.36 2.93 4.98
C PHE A 39 3.62 4.27 5.69
N ALA A 40 2.58 4.91 6.21
CA ALA A 40 2.69 6.12 7.02
C ALA A 40 3.33 5.88 8.40
N PHE A 41 3.11 4.71 8.98
CA PHE A 41 3.60 4.37 10.32
C PHE A 41 5.12 4.14 10.37
N LEU A 42 5.71 3.47 9.37
CA LEU A 42 7.16 3.17 9.34
C LEU A 42 7.81 3.57 8.00
N PRO A 43 7.87 4.87 7.68
CA PRO A 43 8.33 5.36 6.37
C PRO A 43 9.75 4.91 6.01
N LYS A 44 10.64 4.80 7.02
CA LYS A 44 12.02 4.33 6.85
C LYS A 44 12.10 2.96 6.16
N ALA A 45 11.14 2.07 6.41
CA ALA A 45 11.10 0.75 5.77
C ALA A 45 10.24 0.77 4.50
N THR A 46 9.08 1.42 4.57
CA THR A 46 8.04 1.31 3.53
C THR A 46 8.31 2.15 2.29
N GLU A 47 9.13 3.20 2.38
CA GLU A 47 9.55 3.96 1.19
C GLU A 47 10.36 3.09 0.22
N HIS A 48 11.30 2.30 0.74
CA HIS A 48 12.08 1.36 -0.08
C HIS A 48 11.18 0.29 -0.70
N LEU A 49 10.22 -0.24 0.06
CA LEU A 49 9.24 -1.19 -0.44
C LEU A 49 8.36 -0.58 -1.55
N ALA A 50 7.92 0.67 -1.38
CA ALA A 50 7.11 1.39 -2.38
C ALA A 50 7.86 1.52 -3.70
N ARG A 51 9.12 2.00 -3.63
CA ARG A 51 9.98 2.19 -4.81
C ARG A 51 10.26 0.86 -5.52
N PHE A 52 10.59 -0.19 -4.75
CA PHE A 52 10.81 -1.52 -5.30
C PHE A 52 9.56 -2.06 -6.00
N THR A 53 8.39 -1.94 -5.36
CA THR A 53 7.12 -2.40 -5.92
C THR A 53 6.77 -1.66 -7.21
N GLN A 54 6.96 -0.34 -7.25
CA GLN A 54 6.76 0.47 -8.45
C GLN A 54 7.67 0.02 -9.60
N GLU A 55 8.96 -0.16 -9.32
CA GLU A 55 9.95 -0.58 -10.33
C GLU A 55 9.60 -1.97 -10.88
N ILE A 56 9.37 -2.94 -10.00
CA ILE A 56 9.07 -4.32 -10.39
C ILE A 56 7.75 -4.42 -11.16
N LEU A 57 6.71 -3.70 -10.75
CA LEU A 57 5.37 -3.90 -11.33
C LEU A 57 5.05 -2.97 -12.51
N ARG A 58 5.79 -1.87 -12.72
CA ARG A 58 5.41 -0.83 -13.70
C ARG A 58 6.49 -0.49 -14.71
N SER A 59 7.78 -0.71 -14.42
CA SER A 59 8.85 -0.36 -15.37
C SER A 59 8.84 -1.26 -16.61
N PRO A 60 9.40 -0.80 -17.75
CA PRO A 60 9.53 -1.61 -18.95
C PRO A 60 10.27 -2.93 -18.67
N ALA A 61 9.66 -4.06 -19.04
CA ALA A 61 10.30 -5.37 -19.00
C ALA A 61 9.62 -6.31 -20.01
N PRO A 62 10.18 -7.50 -20.30
CA PRO A 62 9.61 -8.46 -21.24
C PRO A 62 8.23 -8.99 -20.85
N MET A 63 7.85 -8.82 -19.58
CA MET A 63 6.55 -9.22 -19.03
C MET A 63 5.62 -8.02 -18.94
N SER A 64 4.40 -8.16 -19.46
CA SER A 64 3.39 -7.09 -19.37
C SER A 64 2.98 -6.83 -17.92
N PRO A 65 2.51 -5.61 -17.58
CA PRO A 65 2.04 -5.29 -16.23
C PRO A 65 0.97 -6.26 -15.73
N GLY A 66 0.04 -6.68 -16.59
CA GLY A 66 -1.03 -7.62 -16.22
C GLY A 66 -0.52 -8.99 -15.78
N ILE A 67 0.53 -9.53 -16.39
CA ILE A 67 1.12 -10.81 -15.94
C ILE A 67 1.83 -10.64 -14.60
N ARG A 68 2.45 -9.49 -14.34
CA ARG A 68 3.09 -9.21 -13.04
C ARG A 68 2.05 -9.13 -11.92
N GLU A 69 0.90 -8.50 -12.19
CA GLU A 69 -0.24 -8.50 -11.27
C GLU A 69 -0.83 -9.90 -11.06
N LEU A 70 -0.92 -10.73 -12.11
CA LEU A 70 -1.38 -12.11 -11.98
C LEU A 70 -0.46 -12.93 -11.07
N ILE A 71 0.86 -12.77 -11.21
CA ILE A 71 1.83 -13.43 -10.32
C ILE A 71 1.63 -12.94 -8.88
N ALA A 72 1.50 -11.63 -8.65
CA ALA A 72 1.29 -11.06 -7.33
C ALA A 72 -0.02 -11.55 -6.69
N ALA A 73 -1.12 -11.57 -7.43
CA ALA A 73 -2.41 -12.06 -6.94
C ALA A 73 -2.36 -13.56 -6.62
N PHE A 74 -1.74 -14.37 -7.50
CA PHE A 74 -1.63 -15.81 -7.28
C PHE A 74 -0.76 -16.15 -6.06
N THR A 75 0.37 -15.47 -5.88
CA THR A 75 1.24 -15.70 -4.72
C THR A 75 0.63 -15.16 -3.43
N SER A 76 -0.09 -14.04 -3.46
CA SER A 76 -0.85 -13.53 -2.31
C SER A 76 -1.96 -14.49 -1.88
N TYR A 77 -2.71 -15.05 -2.85
CA TYR A 77 -3.72 -16.08 -2.58
C TYR A 77 -3.08 -17.31 -1.89
N ARG A 78 -1.94 -17.77 -2.39
CA ARG A 78 -1.21 -18.90 -1.80
C ARG A 78 -0.64 -18.63 -0.40
N ASN A 79 -0.50 -17.37 -0.02
CA ASN A 79 0.01 -16.95 1.28
C ASN A 79 -1.10 -16.51 2.23
N ASP A 80 -2.37 -16.79 1.91
CA ASP A 80 -3.53 -16.36 2.70
C ASP A 80 -3.45 -14.86 3.05
N CYS A 81 -3.09 -14.04 2.05
CA CYS A 81 -2.99 -12.59 2.17
C CYS A 81 -4.26 -11.95 1.58
N PRO A 82 -5.33 -11.72 2.37
CA PRO A 82 -6.61 -11.22 1.89
C PRO A 82 -6.63 -9.70 1.67
N PHE A 83 -5.46 -9.05 1.79
CA PHE A 83 -5.32 -7.60 1.74
C PHE A 83 -5.65 -7.04 0.35
#